data_AF-A0A0K8VZP1-F1
#
_entry.id   AF-A0A0K8VZP1-F1
#
_cell.length_a   1.000
_cell.length_b   1.000
_cell.length_c   1.000
_cell.angle_alpha   90.00
_cell.angle_beta   90.00
_cell.angle_gamma   90.00
#
_symmetry.space_group_name_H-M   'P 1'
#
loop_
_entity.id
_entity.type
_entity.pdbx_description
1 polymer ?
#
loop_
_entity_poly.entity_id
_entity_poly.type
_entity_poly.pdbx_seq_one_letter_code
_entity_poly.pdbx_strand_id
1 'polypeptide(L)'
;RWKECVDIASGSLAIAVGSLYVRKHFKQDSKAIALDMVHQIRGVFDNILSEVDWMDEATKKEAKKKLYAMTTHIGYPDEMLDNSKLEEYYRNLEIDSNKYFESFLNMNVFGTDYSFNKLRLPVNKTDWMRHARPAVVNAYYSSIENSIQFPAGILQGHFFHAARPKYMNYGAIGFVIGHEITHGFDDQGRRFDLQGNLLDWWAEDTQKAYLDKAKCIIEQYANFTDGQTGLHLNGVNTQGENIADNGGVKESYRAYRQWAEQNGPEPKLPGLDYTPEQMFWISAGQTWCAKYRKETLKMRITTGVHSPSQFRVMGTFSNMKDFARDFNCPEGSRMNPVQKCEVW
;
A
#
# COMPACT_ATOMS: atom_id res chain seq x y z
N ARG A 1 9.58 -21.04 19.33
CA ARG A 1 10.77 -20.50 20.03
C ARG A 1 11.56 -19.44 19.25
N TRP A 2 12.48 -19.76 18.32
CA TRP A 2 13.32 -18.68 17.72
C TRP A 2 12.50 -17.61 16.96
N LYS A 3 11.43 -18.03 16.26
CA LYS A 3 10.51 -17.12 15.57
C LYS A 3 9.82 -16.15 16.55
N GLU A 4 9.30 -16.68 17.67
CA GLU A 4 8.69 -15.84 18.72
C GLU A 4 9.69 -14.83 19.28
N CYS A 5 10.95 -15.23 19.53
CA CYS A 5 11.99 -14.31 19.98
C CYS A 5 12.28 -13.21 18.94
N VAL A 6 12.31 -13.57 17.65
CA VAL A 6 12.48 -12.61 16.54
C VAL A 6 11.27 -11.67 16.45
N ASP A 7 10.04 -12.17 16.62
CA ASP A 7 8.83 -11.36 16.58
C ASP A 7 8.82 -10.33 17.72
N ILE A 8 9.20 -10.75 18.93
CA ILE A 8 9.31 -9.87 20.10
C ILE A 8 10.41 -8.83 19.88
N ALA A 9 11.60 -9.24 19.44
CA ALA A 9 12.70 -8.31 19.18
C ALA A 9 12.36 -7.32 18.06
N SER A 10 11.72 -7.78 16.98
CA SER A 10 11.31 -6.92 15.85
C SER A 10 10.18 -5.97 16.23
N GLY A 11 9.31 -6.37 17.17
CA GLY A 11 8.24 -5.52 17.71
C GLY A 11 8.77 -4.43 18.64
N SER A 12 9.55 -4.81 19.65
CA SER A 12 10.01 -3.93 20.74
C SER A 12 11.30 -3.17 20.43
N LEU A 13 12.19 -3.73 19.61
CA LEU A 13 13.50 -3.17 19.23
C LEU A 13 13.56 -2.91 17.72
N ALA A 14 12.43 -2.47 17.14
CA ALA A 14 12.25 -2.37 15.69
C ALA A 14 13.32 -1.51 14.99
N ILE A 15 13.79 -0.44 15.64
CA ILE A 15 14.82 0.46 15.09
C ILE A 15 16.18 -0.25 15.04
N ALA A 16 16.60 -0.90 16.13
CA ALA A 16 17.85 -1.65 16.16
C ALA A 16 17.84 -2.84 15.18
N VAL A 17 16.78 -3.66 15.21
CA VAL A 17 16.61 -4.79 14.28
C VAL A 17 16.56 -4.31 12.84
N GLY A 18 15.85 -3.20 12.59
CA GLY A 18 15.76 -2.57 11.29
C GLY A 18 17.11 -2.11 10.75
N SER A 19 17.95 -1.49 11.58
CA SER A 19 19.30 -1.05 11.20
C SER A 19 20.17 -2.25 10.78
N LEU A 20 20.13 -3.33 11.57
CA LEU A 20 20.84 -4.58 11.23
C LEU A 20 20.32 -5.17 9.91
N TYR A 21 19.01 -5.16 9.70
CA TYR A 21 18.38 -5.68 8.49
C TYR A 21 18.82 -4.92 7.24
N VAL A 22 18.74 -3.58 7.24
CA VAL A 22 19.03 -2.78 6.04
C VAL A 22 20.51 -2.82 5.66
N ARG A 23 21.41 -2.79 6.66
CA ARG A 23 22.87 -2.92 6.45
C ARG A 23 23.24 -4.22 5.74
N LYS A 24 22.48 -5.29 5.99
CA LYS A 24 22.78 -6.62 5.47
C LYS A 24 22.02 -6.98 4.19
N HIS A 25 20.79 -6.51 4.05
CA HIS A 25 19.86 -7.04 3.05
C HIS A 25 19.34 -6.02 2.02
N PHE A 26 19.53 -4.72 2.24
CA PHE A 26 18.96 -3.71 1.35
C PHE A 26 20.03 -2.97 0.54
N LYS A 27 19.86 -2.94 -0.80
CA LYS A 27 20.75 -2.24 -1.72
C LYS A 27 20.25 -0.82 -1.98
N GLN A 28 21.16 0.15 -2.04
CA GLN A 28 20.81 1.55 -2.23
C GLN A 28 20.14 1.81 -3.59
N ASP A 29 20.53 1.11 -4.65
CA ASP A 29 19.92 1.22 -5.99
C ASP A 29 18.42 0.93 -5.98
N SER A 30 17.96 0.03 -5.10
CA SER A 30 16.52 -0.28 -4.93
C SER A 30 15.73 0.95 -4.48
N LYS A 31 16.32 1.84 -3.66
CA LYS A 31 15.68 3.07 -3.17
C LYS A 31 15.41 4.03 -4.33
N ALA A 32 16.40 4.22 -5.20
CA ALA A 32 16.27 5.14 -6.34
C ALA A 32 15.23 4.67 -7.37
N ILE A 33 15.23 3.38 -7.71
CA ILE A 33 14.26 2.82 -8.68
C ILE A 33 12.84 2.86 -8.12
N ALA A 34 12.64 2.51 -6.85
CA ALA A 34 11.32 2.58 -6.23
C ALA A 34 10.80 4.02 -6.15
N LEU A 35 11.67 4.99 -5.84
CA LEU A 35 11.31 6.41 -5.82
C LEU A 35 10.88 6.92 -7.20
N ASP A 36 11.60 6.54 -8.26
CA ASP A 36 11.22 6.86 -9.64
C ASP A 36 9.84 6.30 -10.00
N MET A 37 9.55 5.06 -9.62
CA MET A 37 8.21 4.47 -9.80
C MET A 37 7.12 5.25 -9.05
N VAL A 38 7.39 5.72 -7.81
CA VAL A 38 6.45 6.58 -7.07
C VAL A 38 6.17 7.87 -7.83
N HIS A 39 7.19 8.51 -8.39
CA HIS A 39 7.01 9.74 -9.17
C HIS A 39 6.15 9.51 -10.41
N GLN A 40 6.38 8.42 -11.14
CA GLN A 40 5.60 8.09 -12.33
C GLN A 40 4.13 7.77 -11.99
N ILE A 41 3.90 6.96 -10.95
CA ILE A 41 2.54 6.58 -10.52
C ILE A 41 1.79 7.79 -9.98
N ARG A 42 2.45 8.67 -9.21
CA ARG A 42 1.88 9.95 -8.79
C ARG A 42 1.46 10.82 -9.98
N GLY A 43 2.29 10.91 -11.02
CA GLY A 43 1.95 11.64 -12.25
C GLY A 43 0.73 11.06 -12.96
N VAL A 44 0.57 9.74 -12.93
CA VAL A 44 -0.64 9.09 -13.46
C VAL A 44 -1.87 9.41 -12.62
N PHE A 45 -1.77 9.41 -11.29
CA PHE A 45 -2.89 9.82 -10.44
C PHE A 45 -3.30 11.28 -10.66
N ASP A 46 -2.35 12.18 -10.91
CA ASP A 46 -2.65 13.57 -11.32
C ASP A 46 -3.44 13.65 -12.64
N ASN A 47 -3.10 12.82 -13.62
CA ASN A 47 -3.85 12.71 -14.87
C ASN A 47 -5.27 12.18 -14.60
N ILE A 48 -5.39 11.14 -13.78
CA ILE A 48 -6.67 10.59 -13.35
C ILE A 48 -7.55 11.66 -12.69
N LEU A 49 -7.01 12.46 -11.77
CA LEU A 49 -7.76 13.56 -11.13
C LEU A 49 -8.25 14.60 -12.15
N SER A 50 -7.56 14.75 -13.28
CA SER A 50 -7.99 15.64 -14.37
C SER A 50 -9.15 15.04 -15.17
N GLU A 51 -9.12 13.73 -15.38
CA GLU A 51 -10.04 12.97 -16.23
C GLU A 51 -11.37 12.64 -15.56
N VAL A 52 -11.43 12.55 -14.22
CA VAL A 52 -12.67 12.21 -13.51
C VAL A 52 -13.78 13.25 -13.81
N ASP A 53 -14.95 12.75 -14.17
CA ASP A 53 -16.12 13.54 -14.58
C ASP A 53 -17.05 13.91 -13.43
N TRP A 54 -16.86 13.27 -12.28
CA TRP A 54 -17.74 13.36 -11.12
C TRP A 54 -17.28 14.38 -10.06
N MET A 55 -16.11 14.99 -10.27
CA MET A 55 -15.51 15.97 -9.35
C MET A 55 -15.42 17.35 -10.00
N ASP A 56 -15.79 18.39 -9.27
CA ASP A 56 -15.68 19.78 -9.74
C ASP A 56 -14.22 20.26 -9.84
N GLU A 57 -13.96 21.27 -10.68
CA GLU A 57 -12.61 21.78 -10.95
C GLU A 57 -11.90 22.38 -9.72
N ALA A 58 -12.66 22.95 -8.76
CA ALA A 58 -12.06 23.48 -7.54
C ALA A 58 -11.58 22.34 -6.63
N THR A 59 -12.41 21.30 -6.43
CA THR A 59 -12.01 20.12 -5.66
C THR A 59 -10.89 19.34 -6.35
N LYS A 60 -10.87 19.24 -7.69
CA LYS A 60 -9.71 18.71 -8.46
C LYS A 60 -8.42 19.44 -8.13
N LYS A 61 -8.45 20.77 -8.10
CA LYS A 61 -7.27 21.58 -7.79
C LYS A 61 -6.74 21.30 -6.37
N GLU A 62 -7.63 21.20 -5.38
CA GLU A 62 -7.21 20.88 -4.01
C GLU A 62 -6.71 19.43 -3.88
N ALA A 63 -7.33 18.48 -4.60
CA ALA A 63 -6.89 17.08 -4.62
C ALA A 63 -5.49 16.93 -5.19
N LYS A 64 -5.17 17.67 -6.26
CA LYS A 64 -3.81 17.73 -6.82
C LYS A 64 -2.81 18.33 -5.84
N LYS A 65 -3.17 19.41 -5.13
CA LYS A 65 -2.29 19.96 -4.07
C LYS A 65 -2.00 18.93 -2.99
N LYS A 66 -3.02 18.18 -2.56
CA LYS A 66 -2.85 17.08 -1.59
C LYS A 66 -1.92 16.00 -2.10
N LEU A 67 -2.11 15.56 -3.35
CA LEU A 67 -1.28 14.56 -4.01
C LEU A 67 0.20 14.97 -4.05
N TYR A 68 0.48 16.22 -4.43
CA TYR A 68 1.86 16.73 -4.54
C TYR A 68 2.48 17.06 -3.19
N ALA A 69 1.67 17.34 -2.15
CA ALA A 69 2.14 17.48 -0.78
C ALA A 69 2.41 16.12 -0.10
N MET A 70 2.01 15.00 -0.72
CA MET A 70 2.16 13.68 -0.14
C MET A 70 3.64 13.28 -0.04
N THR A 71 4.13 13.10 1.19
CA THR A 71 5.53 12.74 1.45
C THR A 71 5.77 11.26 1.17
N THR A 72 6.96 10.89 0.69
CA THR A 72 7.31 9.49 0.38
C THR A 72 8.51 9.04 1.20
N HIS A 73 8.34 7.92 1.91
CA HIS A 73 9.40 7.25 2.66
C HIS A 73 9.73 5.89 2.02
N ILE A 74 10.95 5.71 1.51
CA ILE A 74 11.40 4.49 0.82
C ILE A 74 12.55 3.82 1.56
N GLY A 75 12.39 2.54 1.84
CA GLY A 75 13.41 1.68 2.44
C GLY A 75 13.57 1.94 3.93
N TYR A 76 14.35 2.97 4.27
CA TYR A 76 14.69 3.36 5.65
C TYR A 76 15.16 4.83 5.71
N PRO A 77 15.01 5.49 6.88
CA PRO A 77 15.67 6.75 7.18
C PRO A 77 17.18 6.60 7.36
N ASP A 78 17.97 7.52 6.80
CA ASP A 78 19.43 7.39 6.75
C ASP A 78 20.07 7.42 8.16
N GLU A 79 19.41 8.05 9.14
CA GLU A 79 19.80 8.07 10.57
C GLU A 79 19.92 6.67 11.18
N MET A 80 19.22 5.67 10.63
CA MET A 80 19.33 4.29 11.08
C MET A 80 20.73 3.69 10.86
N LEU A 81 21.55 4.30 10.00
CA LEU A 81 22.92 3.88 9.76
C LEU A 81 23.92 4.52 10.72
N ASP A 82 23.52 5.52 11.50
CA ASP A 82 24.34 6.18 12.51
C ASP A 82 24.18 5.48 13.88
N ASN A 83 25.25 4.84 14.35
CA ASN A 83 25.24 4.15 15.65
C ASN A 83 24.97 5.11 16.82
N SER A 84 25.46 6.36 16.74
CA SER A 84 25.27 7.33 17.83
C SER A 84 23.80 7.70 18.00
N LYS A 85 23.02 7.77 16.91
CA LYS A 85 21.58 7.98 16.96
C LYS A 85 20.82 6.81 17.56
N LEU A 86 21.25 5.59 17.25
CA LEU A 86 20.66 4.37 17.82
C LEU A 86 20.94 4.27 19.32
N GLU A 87 22.17 4.51 19.74
CA GLU A 87 22.57 4.51 21.15
C GLU A 87 21.85 5.61 21.93
N GLU A 88 21.73 6.82 21.36
CA GLU A 88 20.99 7.92 21.98
C GLU A 88 19.52 7.59 22.26
N TYR A 89 18.87 6.90 21.30
CA TYR A 89 17.47 6.48 21.44
C TYR A 89 17.31 5.44 22.56
N TYR A 90 18.19 4.43 22.61
CA TYR A 90 18.11 3.33 23.56
C TYR A 90 18.84 3.57 24.89
N ARG A 91 19.38 4.76 25.15
CA ARG A 91 20.26 5.06 26.30
C ARG A 91 19.69 4.70 27.68
N ASN A 92 18.36 4.71 27.83
CA ASN A 92 17.66 4.43 29.09
C ASN A 92 17.02 3.03 29.11
N LEU A 93 17.34 2.18 28.13
CA LEU A 93 16.82 0.83 28.04
C LEU A 93 17.84 -0.17 28.58
N GLU A 94 17.50 -0.84 29.67
CA GLU A 94 18.30 -1.91 30.25
C GLU A 94 17.72 -3.29 29.92
N ILE A 95 18.57 -4.17 29.35
CA ILE A 95 18.24 -5.55 28.99
C ILE A 95 19.30 -6.48 29.58
N ASP A 96 18.87 -7.54 30.25
CA ASP A 96 19.73 -8.58 30.84
C ASP A 96 19.38 -9.95 30.22
N SER A 97 20.38 -10.55 29.57
CA SER A 97 20.26 -11.86 28.91
C SER A 97 19.82 -13.01 29.83
N ASN A 98 20.01 -12.88 31.15
CA ASN A 98 19.61 -13.89 32.14
C ASN A 98 18.22 -13.62 32.74
N LYS A 99 17.62 -12.46 32.46
CA LYS A 99 16.35 -11.99 33.04
C LYS A 99 15.36 -11.61 31.94
N TYR A 100 14.86 -12.64 31.26
CA TYR A 100 14.00 -12.46 30.09
C TYR A 100 12.71 -11.68 30.41
N PHE A 101 12.04 -12.04 31.52
CA PHE A 101 10.76 -11.42 31.89
C PHE A 101 10.94 -9.94 32.26
N GLU A 102 11.94 -9.62 33.06
CA GLU A 102 12.28 -8.26 33.47
C GLU A 102 12.71 -7.42 32.27
N SER A 103 13.54 -7.97 31.36
CA SER A 103 13.92 -7.29 30.13
C SER A 103 12.71 -6.98 29.25
N PHE A 104 11.75 -7.90 29.17
CA PHE A 104 10.49 -7.66 28.46
C PHE A 104 9.67 -6.53 29.09
N LEU A 105 9.56 -6.49 30.42
CA LEU A 105 8.90 -5.39 31.13
C LEU A 105 9.61 -4.05 30.90
N ASN A 106 10.94 -4.02 30.96
CA ASN A 106 11.73 -2.82 30.72
C ASN A 106 11.51 -2.26 29.31
N MET A 107 11.42 -3.13 28.29
CA MET A 107 11.09 -2.70 26.92
C MET A 107 9.70 -2.06 26.83
N ASN A 108 8.71 -2.58 27.57
CA ASN A 108 7.36 -2.00 27.59
C ASN A 108 7.32 -0.65 28.31
N VAL A 109 8.03 -0.52 29.44
CA VAL A 109 8.18 0.75 30.16
C VAL A 109 8.85 1.80 29.26
N PHE A 110 9.97 1.45 28.63
CA PHE A 110 10.68 2.33 27.69
C PHE A 110 9.79 2.85 26.55
N GLY A 111 9.02 1.96 25.90
CA GLY A 111 8.11 2.36 24.83
C GLY A 111 6.95 3.24 25.31
N THR A 112 6.46 2.99 26.52
CA THR A 112 5.42 3.80 27.17
C THR A 112 5.97 5.19 27.49
N ASP A 113 7.11 5.28 28.15
CA ASP A 113 7.75 6.55 28.50
C ASP A 113 8.07 7.37 27.25
N TYR A 114 8.59 6.73 26.19
CA TYR A 114 8.80 7.40 24.90
C TYR A 114 7.52 8.03 24.36
N SER A 115 6.41 7.30 24.39
CA SER A 115 5.11 7.77 23.88
C SER A 115 4.54 8.90 24.74
N PHE A 116 4.58 8.77 26.07
CA PHE A 116 4.06 9.77 27.00
C PHE A 116 4.88 11.07 26.98
N ASN A 117 6.20 10.98 26.77
CA ASN A 117 7.07 12.15 26.63
C ASN A 117 6.72 13.02 25.40
N LYS A 118 5.98 12.49 24.42
CA LYS A 118 5.53 13.25 23.24
C LYS A 118 4.22 14.03 23.50
N LEU A 119 3.49 13.77 24.59
CA LEU A 119 2.12 14.29 24.81
C LEU A 119 2.01 15.82 24.75
N ARG A 120 3.02 16.54 25.24
CA ARG A 120 3.04 18.02 25.30
C ARG A 120 3.94 18.65 24.24
N LEU A 121 4.46 17.84 23.32
CA LEU A 121 5.31 18.32 22.23
C LEU A 121 4.49 18.48 20.95
N PRO A 122 4.83 19.46 20.10
CA PRO A 122 4.25 19.54 18.76
C PRO A 122 4.59 18.28 17.96
N VAL A 123 3.69 17.88 17.06
CA VAL A 123 3.96 16.75 16.15
C VAL A 123 5.06 17.14 15.18
N ASN A 124 6.22 16.51 15.32
CA ASN A 124 7.29 16.62 14.33
C ASN A 124 7.06 15.61 13.21
N LYS A 125 6.57 16.08 12.06
CA LYS A 125 6.35 15.26 10.86
C LYS A 125 7.64 14.78 10.19
N THR A 126 8.78 15.34 10.57
CA THR A 126 10.11 14.95 10.06
C THR A 126 10.85 14.00 11.01
N ASP A 127 10.19 13.52 12.07
CA ASP A 127 10.79 12.59 13.02
C ASP A 127 11.03 11.22 12.37
N TRP A 128 12.29 10.97 11.99
CA TRP A 128 12.73 9.74 11.31
C TRP A 128 12.35 8.46 12.07
N MET A 129 12.25 8.51 13.40
CA MET A 129 11.93 7.35 14.23
C MET A 129 10.55 6.78 13.93
N ARG A 130 9.62 7.62 13.45
CA ARG A 130 8.26 7.19 13.06
C ARG A 130 8.28 6.24 11.86
N HIS A 131 9.32 6.33 11.03
CA HIS A 131 9.51 5.52 9.83
C HIS A 131 10.65 4.51 9.94
N ALA A 132 11.20 4.32 11.15
CA ALA A 132 12.39 3.50 11.40
C ALA A 132 12.09 2.00 11.64
N ARG A 133 11.10 1.44 10.94
CA ARG A 133 10.74 0.00 10.99
C ARG A 133 10.89 -0.66 9.61
N PRO A 134 12.11 -0.70 9.04
CA PRO A 134 12.34 -1.13 7.66
C PRO A 134 12.23 -2.65 7.44
N ALA A 135 12.35 -3.46 8.49
CA ALA A 135 12.29 -4.92 8.43
C ALA A 135 10.86 -5.48 8.43
N VAL A 136 9.95 -4.82 7.68
CA VAL A 136 8.53 -5.17 7.60
C VAL A 136 8.16 -5.39 6.14
N VAL A 137 7.43 -6.47 5.85
CA VAL A 137 6.87 -6.75 4.52
C VAL A 137 5.45 -6.21 4.47
N ASN A 138 5.33 -4.89 4.27
CA ASN A 138 4.05 -4.19 4.12
C ASN A 138 4.27 -2.81 3.49
N ALA A 139 3.20 -2.04 3.26
CA ALA A 139 3.25 -0.61 2.96
C ALA A 139 2.14 0.11 3.73
N TYR A 140 2.22 1.45 3.81
CA TYR A 140 1.30 2.25 4.61
C TYR A 140 1.10 3.65 4.06
N TYR A 141 -0.14 4.15 4.17
CA TYR A 141 -0.50 5.55 4.11
C TYR A 141 -0.85 6.09 5.51
N SER A 142 -0.43 7.33 5.78
CA SER A 142 -0.71 8.05 7.02
C SER A 142 -1.49 9.33 6.71
N SER A 143 -2.77 9.38 7.08
CA SER A 143 -3.61 10.57 6.85
C SER A 143 -3.13 11.80 7.60
N ILE A 144 -2.53 11.65 8.78
CA ILE A 144 -2.07 12.76 9.63
C ILE A 144 -0.78 13.39 9.09
N GLU A 145 0.07 12.59 8.46
CA GLU A 145 1.31 13.07 7.83
C GLU A 145 1.10 13.41 6.35
N ASN A 146 0.01 12.94 5.75
CA ASN A 146 -0.17 12.86 4.30
C ASN A 146 1.09 12.23 3.68
N SER A 147 1.39 10.99 4.05
CA SER A 147 2.62 10.32 3.62
C SER A 147 2.39 8.86 3.28
N ILE A 148 3.16 8.35 2.34
CA ILE A 148 3.24 6.93 1.97
C ILE A 148 4.60 6.36 2.36
N GLN A 149 4.61 5.13 2.86
CA GLN A 149 5.81 4.46 3.36
C GLN A 149 5.94 3.04 2.80
N PHE A 150 7.12 2.75 2.24
CA PHE A 150 7.49 1.45 1.72
C PHE A 150 8.79 0.98 2.42
N PRO A 151 8.67 0.26 3.56
CA PRO A 151 9.80 -0.34 4.26
C PRO A 151 10.70 -1.18 3.35
N ALA A 152 11.99 -1.27 3.68
CA ALA A 152 12.95 -2.10 2.93
C ALA A 152 12.49 -3.55 2.73
N GLY A 153 11.75 -4.10 3.70
CA GLY A 153 11.24 -5.46 3.69
C GLY A 153 10.19 -5.75 2.60
N ILE A 154 9.44 -4.78 2.08
CA ILE A 154 8.55 -5.04 0.93
C ILE A 154 9.29 -4.92 -0.42
N LEU A 155 10.43 -4.24 -0.45
CA LEU A 155 11.21 -3.97 -1.67
C LEU A 155 12.14 -5.13 -2.05
N GLN A 156 11.59 -6.35 -2.09
CA GLN A 156 12.34 -7.57 -2.39
C GLN A 156 11.46 -8.66 -3.04
N GLY A 157 12.11 -9.70 -3.56
CA GLY A 157 11.47 -10.92 -4.02
C GLY A 157 10.43 -10.68 -5.13
N HIS A 158 9.21 -11.20 -4.93
CA HIS A 158 8.11 -11.06 -5.89
C HIS A 158 7.53 -9.64 -5.97
N PHE A 159 7.74 -8.81 -4.95
CA PHE A 159 7.26 -7.42 -5.01
C PHE A 159 8.16 -6.56 -5.87
N PHE A 160 9.48 -6.71 -5.70
CA PHE A 160 10.44 -5.84 -6.36
C PHE A 160 11.80 -6.50 -6.53
N HIS A 161 12.40 -6.30 -7.70
CA HIS A 161 13.83 -6.48 -7.91
C HIS A 161 14.32 -5.53 -9.02
N ALA A 162 15.46 -4.87 -8.80
CA ALA A 162 16.01 -3.88 -9.72
C ALA A 162 16.25 -4.43 -11.15
N ALA A 163 16.65 -5.70 -11.24
CA ALA A 163 16.91 -6.39 -12.51
C ALA A 163 15.71 -7.17 -13.08
N ARG A 164 14.53 -7.08 -12.46
CA ARG A 164 13.32 -7.73 -12.98
C ARG A 164 12.68 -6.82 -14.04
N PRO A 165 12.01 -7.37 -15.07
CA PRO A 165 11.30 -6.56 -16.04
C PRO A 165 10.30 -5.59 -15.38
N LYS A 166 10.17 -4.40 -15.96
CA LYS A 166 9.32 -3.34 -15.44
C LYS A 166 7.86 -3.76 -15.37
N TYR A 167 7.30 -4.41 -16.40
CA TYR A 167 5.89 -4.88 -16.34
C TYR A 167 5.58 -5.66 -15.06
N MET A 168 6.54 -6.45 -14.58
CA MET A 168 6.41 -7.22 -13.36
C MET A 168 6.56 -6.37 -12.08
N ASN A 169 7.50 -5.43 -12.06
CA ASN A 169 7.67 -4.50 -10.93
C ASN A 169 6.46 -3.57 -10.80
N TYR A 170 5.95 -3.01 -11.91
CA TYR A 170 4.71 -2.24 -11.90
C TYR A 170 3.53 -3.10 -11.46
N GLY A 171 3.38 -4.32 -11.99
CA GLY A 171 2.31 -5.23 -11.56
C GLY A 171 2.37 -5.60 -10.07
N ALA A 172 3.54 -5.53 -9.43
CA ALA A 172 3.71 -5.86 -8.02
C ALA A 172 3.89 -4.62 -7.13
N ILE A 173 5.13 -4.14 -6.91
CA ILE A 173 5.33 -2.95 -6.06
C ILE A 173 4.65 -1.70 -6.63
N GLY A 174 4.50 -1.56 -7.94
CA GLY A 174 3.78 -0.43 -8.53
C GLY A 174 2.31 -0.44 -8.16
N PHE A 175 1.65 -1.61 -8.15
CA PHE A 175 0.30 -1.76 -7.65
C PHE A 175 0.23 -1.32 -6.17
N VAL A 176 1.14 -1.80 -5.33
CA VAL A 176 1.19 -1.37 -3.91
C VAL A 176 1.42 0.14 -3.78
N ILE A 177 2.26 0.74 -4.62
CA ILE A 177 2.50 2.19 -4.61
C ILE A 177 1.22 2.96 -4.92
N GLY A 178 0.52 2.59 -5.99
CA GLY A 178 -0.75 3.22 -6.34
C GLY A 178 -1.79 3.03 -5.23
N HIS A 179 -1.84 1.85 -4.62
CA HIS A 179 -2.75 1.55 -3.51
C HIS A 179 -2.56 2.53 -2.33
N GLU A 180 -1.31 2.75 -1.89
CA GLU A 180 -1.03 3.72 -0.82
C GLU A 180 -1.30 5.18 -1.23
N ILE A 181 -1.11 5.54 -2.50
CA ILE A 181 -1.48 6.87 -3.02
C ILE A 181 -3.00 7.04 -2.97
N THR A 182 -3.75 6.03 -3.44
CA THR A 182 -5.21 6.04 -3.45
C THR A 182 -5.79 6.12 -2.04
N HIS A 183 -5.15 5.56 -1.01
CA HIS A 183 -5.57 5.73 0.39
C HIS A 183 -5.63 7.19 0.84
N GLY A 184 -4.88 8.10 0.20
CA GLY A 184 -5.05 9.54 0.40
C GLY A 184 -6.41 10.08 -0.01
N PHE A 185 -7.19 9.30 -0.75
CA PHE A 185 -8.44 9.71 -1.38
C PHE A 185 -9.54 8.66 -1.22
N ASP A 186 -9.35 7.64 -0.37
CA ASP A 186 -10.41 6.68 -0.05
C ASP A 186 -11.51 7.28 0.87
N ASP A 187 -12.42 6.45 1.40
CA ASP A 187 -13.53 6.91 2.23
C ASP A 187 -13.09 7.63 3.53
N GLN A 188 -11.90 7.31 4.05
CA GLN A 188 -11.33 7.93 5.24
C GLN A 188 -10.31 9.02 4.88
N GLY A 189 -9.34 8.70 4.02
CA GLY A 189 -8.27 9.58 3.61
C GLY A 189 -8.77 10.86 2.97
N ARG A 190 -9.86 10.82 2.18
CA ARG A 190 -10.46 12.02 1.60
C ARG A 190 -10.87 13.07 2.64
N ARG A 191 -11.11 12.69 3.89
CA ARG A 191 -11.55 13.59 4.97
C ARG A 191 -10.40 14.38 5.59
N PHE A 192 -9.16 14.12 5.17
CA PHE A 192 -7.98 14.82 5.64
C PHE A 192 -7.46 15.76 4.55
N ASP A 193 -7.12 16.99 4.92
CA ASP A 193 -6.50 17.95 4.00
C ASP A 193 -5.03 17.60 3.69
N LEU A 194 -4.36 18.44 2.90
CA LEU A 194 -2.95 18.23 2.54
C LEU A 194 -1.97 18.36 3.73
N GLN A 195 -2.41 18.97 4.83
CA GLN A 195 -1.67 19.03 6.09
C GLN A 195 -2.08 17.90 7.06
N GLY A 196 -2.95 16.98 6.65
CA GLY A 196 -3.41 15.89 7.49
C GLY A 196 -4.32 16.30 8.64
N ASN A 197 -5.03 17.43 8.50
CA ASN A 197 -6.10 17.82 9.42
C ASN A 197 -7.42 17.21 8.95
N LEU A 198 -8.24 16.71 9.88
CA LEU A 198 -9.61 16.31 9.58
C LEU A 198 -10.44 17.56 9.24
N LEU A 199 -10.68 17.77 7.95
CA LEU A 199 -11.34 18.94 7.41
C LEU A 199 -12.18 18.50 6.21
N ASP A 200 -13.40 19.00 6.10
CA ASP A 200 -14.18 18.81 4.89
C ASP A 200 -13.77 19.85 3.84
N TRP A 201 -12.99 19.41 2.85
CA TRP A 201 -12.43 20.26 1.79
C TRP A 201 -13.06 19.98 0.41
N TRP A 202 -14.11 19.16 0.35
CA TRP A 202 -14.82 18.83 -0.90
C TRP A 202 -16.14 19.57 -0.99
N ALA A 203 -16.49 20.04 -2.19
CA ALA A 203 -17.83 20.53 -2.46
C ALA A 203 -18.88 19.43 -2.20
N GLU A 204 -20.08 19.82 -1.75
CA GLU A 204 -21.15 18.90 -1.39
C GLU A 204 -21.54 17.95 -2.56
N ASP A 205 -21.67 18.49 -3.77
CA ASP A 205 -21.98 17.71 -4.97
C ASP A 205 -20.89 16.67 -5.29
N THR A 206 -19.61 17.04 -5.15
CA THR A 206 -18.48 16.13 -5.31
C THR A 206 -18.50 15.02 -4.25
N GLN A 207 -18.83 15.35 -3.00
CA GLN A 207 -18.97 14.33 -1.95
C GLN A 207 -20.10 13.35 -2.25
N LYS A 208 -21.25 13.85 -2.70
CA LYS A 208 -22.37 13.00 -3.10
C LYS A 208 -22.00 12.07 -4.25
N ALA A 209 -21.38 12.63 -5.30
CA ALA A 209 -20.94 11.85 -6.46
C ALA A 209 -19.92 10.77 -6.08
N TYR A 210 -18.97 11.08 -5.18
CA TYR A 210 -18.04 10.08 -4.66
C TYR A 210 -18.74 8.95 -3.92
N LEU A 211 -19.71 9.27 -3.04
CA LEU A 211 -20.46 8.26 -2.31
C LEU A 211 -21.25 7.36 -3.28
N ASP A 212 -21.79 7.92 -4.36
CA ASP A 212 -22.47 7.14 -5.40
C ASP A 212 -21.50 6.20 -6.15
N LYS A 213 -20.27 6.66 -6.47
CA LYS A 213 -19.24 5.80 -7.08
C LYS A 213 -18.75 4.71 -6.12
N ALA A 214 -18.50 5.06 -4.85
CA ALA A 214 -18.08 4.13 -3.80
C ALA A 214 -19.15 3.07 -3.51
N LYS A 215 -20.43 3.43 -3.62
CA LYS A 215 -21.56 2.49 -3.47
C LYS A 215 -21.48 1.34 -4.47
N CYS A 216 -21.04 1.58 -5.71
CA CYS A 216 -20.80 0.51 -6.68
C CYS A 216 -19.79 -0.53 -6.14
N ILE A 217 -18.67 -0.07 -5.58
CA ILE A 217 -17.64 -0.95 -4.98
C ILE A 217 -18.22 -1.72 -3.79
N ILE A 218 -18.97 -1.06 -2.91
CA ILE A 218 -19.62 -1.71 -1.77
C ILE A 218 -20.54 -2.84 -2.24
N GLU A 219 -21.43 -2.56 -3.19
CA GLU A 219 -22.40 -3.52 -3.71
C GLU A 219 -21.72 -4.68 -4.45
N GLN A 220 -20.73 -4.38 -5.29
CA GLN A 220 -19.94 -5.39 -6.00
C GLN A 220 -19.29 -6.37 -5.03
N TYR A 221 -18.57 -5.87 -4.03
CA TYR A 221 -17.84 -6.74 -3.11
C TYR A 221 -18.77 -7.47 -2.14
N ALA A 222 -19.89 -6.85 -1.72
CA ALA A 222 -20.90 -7.52 -0.90
C ALA A 222 -21.56 -8.72 -1.62
N ASN A 223 -21.61 -8.69 -2.95
CA ASN A 223 -22.17 -9.78 -3.75
C ASN A 223 -21.23 -10.99 -3.90
N PHE A 224 -19.95 -10.88 -3.48
CA PHE A 224 -19.07 -12.04 -3.46
C PHE A 224 -19.42 -12.98 -2.30
N THR A 225 -19.50 -14.28 -2.59
CA THR A 225 -19.63 -15.36 -1.60
C THR A 225 -18.35 -16.18 -1.60
N ASP A 226 -17.76 -16.38 -0.42
CA ASP A 226 -16.63 -17.27 -0.24
C ASP A 226 -17.06 -18.75 -0.26
N GLY A 227 -16.53 -19.52 -1.21
CA GLY A 227 -16.89 -20.93 -1.38
C GLY A 227 -16.46 -21.85 -0.23
N GLN A 228 -15.46 -21.48 0.57
CA GLN A 228 -14.97 -22.32 1.67
C GLN A 228 -15.79 -22.12 2.96
N THR A 229 -16.23 -20.90 3.21
CA THR A 229 -16.95 -20.50 4.43
C THR A 229 -18.46 -20.36 4.23
N GLY A 230 -18.91 -20.09 3.01
CA GLY A 230 -20.30 -19.76 2.66
C GLY A 230 -20.71 -18.33 3.02
N LEU A 231 -19.77 -17.49 3.47
CA LEU A 231 -20.04 -16.12 3.91
C LEU A 231 -19.96 -15.14 2.73
N HIS A 232 -20.83 -14.13 2.77
CA HIS A 232 -20.68 -12.94 1.94
C HIS A 232 -19.61 -12.01 2.52
N LEU A 233 -18.89 -11.30 1.66
CA LEU A 233 -17.97 -10.25 2.11
C LEU A 233 -18.77 -9.05 2.62
N ASN A 234 -18.16 -8.27 3.51
CA ASN A 234 -18.72 -6.99 3.92
C ASN A 234 -18.13 -5.87 3.05
N GLY A 235 -18.87 -5.46 2.02
CA GLY A 235 -18.46 -4.39 1.11
C GLY A 235 -18.26 -3.03 1.78
N VAL A 236 -18.97 -2.74 2.87
CA VAL A 236 -18.83 -1.48 3.63
C VAL A 236 -17.51 -1.48 4.41
N ASN A 237 -17.23 -2.56 5.14
CA ASN A 237 -16.00 -2.67 5.94
C ASN A 237 -14.74 -2.71 5.06
N THR A 238 -14.87 -3.19 3.83
CA THR A 238 -13.73 -3.36 2.91
C THR A 238 -13.57 -2.23 1.89
N GLN A 239 -14.47 -1.23 1.90
CA GLN A 239 -14.55 -0.24 0.83
C GLN A 239 -13.25 0.54 0.61
N GLY A 240 -12.58 0.99 1.67
CA GLY A 240 -11.34 1.77 1.53
C GLY A 240 -10.24 0.98 0.84
N GLU A 241 -10.01 -0.25 1.29
CA GLU A 241 -9.05 -1.19 0.69
C GLU A 241 -9.43 -1.57 -0.74
N ASN A 242 -10.72 -1.77 -1.03
CA ASN A 242 -11.17 -2.10 -2.37
C ASN A 242 -11.04 -0.90 -3.33
N ILE A 243 -11.31 0.33 -2.86
CA ILE A 243 -11.09 1.56 -3.64
C ILE A 243 -9.60 1.72 -3.92
N ALA A 244 -8.75 1.51 -2.92
CA ALA A 244 -7.31 1.55 -3.06
C ALA A 244 -6.78 0.45 -4.00
N ASP A 245 -7.35 -0.75 -3.98
CA ASP A 245 -6.99 -1.79 -4.94
C ASP A 245 -7.32 -1.41 -6.39
N ASN A 246 -8.51 -0.85 -6.61
CA ASN A 246 -8.98 -0.48 -7.94
C ASN A 246 -8.19 0.71 -8.49
N GLY A 247 -8.00 1.77 -7.68
CA GLY A 247 -7.16 2.91 -8.06
C GLY A 247 -5.70 2.48 -8.29
N GLY A 248 -5.12 1.77 -7.33
CA GLY A 248 -3.71 1.42 -7.35
C GLY A 248 -3.26 0.58 -8.55
N VAL A 249 -4.06 -0.42 -8.95
CA VAL A 249 -3.70 -1.22 -10.14
C VAL A 249 -3.86 -0.42 -11.43
N LYS A 250 -4.88 0.47 -11.50
CA LYS A 250 -5.14 1.32 -12.66
C LYS A 250 -4.02 2.33 -12.84
N GLU A 251 -3.64 3.01 -11.75
CA GLU A 251 -2.51 3.92 -11.71
C GLU A 251 -1.22 3.22 -12.17
N SER A 252 -0.94 2.03 -11.62
CA SER A 252 0.28 1.31 -11.94
C SER A 252 0.32 0.79 -13.38
N TYR A 253 -0.79 0.27 -13.90
CA TYR A 253 -0.87 -0.22 -15.27
C TYR A 253 -0.66 0.92 -16.27
N ARG A 254 -1.34 2.06 -16.07
CA ARG A 254 -1.15 3.25 -16.89
C ARG A 254 0.29 3.77 -16.81
N ALA A 255 0.92 3.76 -15.63
CA ALA A 255 2.31 4.16 -15.47
C ALA A 255 3.27 3.22 -16.24
N TYR A 256 3.04 1.92 -16.19
CA TYR A 256 3.80 0.96 -17.00
C TYR A 256 3.63 1.23 -18.51
N ARG A 257 2.40 1.48 -18.97
CA ARG A 257 2.13 1.78 -20.38
C ARG A 257 2.85 3.05 -20.84
N GLN A 258 2.80 4.13 -20.05
CA GLN A 258 3.54 5.36 -20.34
C GLN A 258 5.06 5.12 -20.35
N TRP A 259 5.57 4.34 -19.40
CA TRP A 259 6.98 3.97 -19.38
C TRP A 259 7.39 3.20 -20.64
N ALA A 260 6.59 2.22 -21.08
CA ALA A 260 6.85 1.42 -22.27
C ALA A 260 6.76 2.25 -23.57
N GLU A 261 5.86 3.22 -23.64
CA GLU A 261 5.77 4.16 -24.77
C GLU A 261 7.03 5.04 -24.91
N GLN A 262 7.62 5.43 -23.78
CA GLN A 262 8.81 6.28 -23.75
C GLN A 262 10.12 5.49 -23.95
N ASN A 263 10.19 4.26 -23.44
CA ASN A 263 11.43 3.47 -23.40
C ASN A 263 11.45 2.32 -24.42
N GLY A 264 10.34 2.08 -25.09
CA GLY A 264 10.11 0.91 -25.93
C GLY A 264 9.63 -0.31 -25.12
N PRO A 265 9.01 -1.30 -25.81
CA PRO A 265 8.50 -2.50 -25.15
C PRO A 265 9.65 -3.38 -24.62
N GLU A 266 9.46 -3.95 -23.44
CA GLU A 266 10.38 -4.96 -22.90
C GLU A 266 10.22 -6.31 -23.62
N PRO A 267 11.29 -7.12 -23.71
CA PRO A 267 11.20 -8.47 -24.24
C PRO A 267 10.31 -9.36 -23.35
N LYS A 268 9.64 -10.34 -23.98
CA LYS A 268 8.89 -11.39 -23.28
C LYS A 268 9.83 -12.23 -22.39
N LEU A 269 9.27 -12.83 -21.34
CA LEU A 269 10.00 -13.84 -20.57
C LEU A 269 10.23 -15.11 -21.40
N PRO A 270 11.45 -15.70 -21.38
CA PRO A 270 11.69 -16.96 -22.06
C PRO A 270 10.84 -18.09 -21.46
N GLY A 271 10.26 -18.92 -22.31
CA GLY A 271 9.44 -20.07 -21.90
C GLY A 271 8.01 -19.75 -21.47
N LEU A 272 7.58 -18.48 -21.55
CA LEU A 272 6.21 -18.06 -21.27
C LEU A 272 5.63 -17.33 -22.48
N ASP A 273 4.48 -17.77 -22.97
CA ASP A 273 3.78 -17.14 -24.09
C ASP A 273 2.78 -16.07 -23.61
N TYR A 274 3.30 -15.10 -22.87
CA TYR A 274 2.53 -13.94 -22.41
C TYR A 274 3.19 -12.65 -22.90
N THR A 275 2.37 -11.67 -23.30
CA THR A 275 2.87 -10.32 -23.60
C THR A 275 3.32 -9.62 -22.31
N PRO A 276 4.13 -8.56 -22.40
CA PRO A 276 4.46 -7.73 -21.24
C PRO A 276 3.23 -7.23 -20.47
N GLU A 277 2.15 -6.84 -21.16
CA GLU A 277 0.89 -6.42 -20.54
C GLU A 277 0.20 -7.56 -19.79
N GLN A 278 0.12 -8.75 -20.39
CA GLN A 278 -0.41 -9.93 -19.70
C GLN A 278 0.45 -10.30 -18.49
N MET A 279 1.77 -10.19 -18.60
CA MET A 279 2.69 -10.44 -17.49
C MET A 279 2.57 -9.41 -16.37
N PHE A 280 2.18 -8.16 -16.64
CA PHE A 280 1.81 -7.20 -15.59
C PHE A 280 0.67 -7.76 -14.74
N TRP A 281 -0.43 -8.18 -15.37
CA TRP A 281 -1.61 -8.67 -14.66
C TRP A 281 -1.35 -9.98 -13.93
N ILE A 282 -0.52 -10.87 -14.51
CA ILE A 282 -0.08 -12.09 -13.85
C ILE A 282 0.76 -11.75 -12.60
N SER A 283 1.69 -10.79 -12.71
CA SER A 283 2.49 -10.32 -11.57
C SER A 283 1.59 -9.76 -10.46
N ALA A 284 0.62 -8.93 -10.83
CA ALA A 284 -0.37 -8.34 -9.93
C ALA A 284 -1.24 -9.40 -9.24
N GLY A 285 -1.72 -10.40 -9.98
CA GLY A 285 -2.48 -11.51 -9.41
C GLY A 285 -1.64 -12.36 -8.46
N GLN A 286 -0.37 -12.61 -8.79
CA GLN A 286 0.55 -13.42 -8.00
C GLN A 286 0.92 -12.78 -6.65
N THR A 287 0.91 -11.44 -6.56
CA THR A 287 1.08 -10.72 -5.29
C THR A 287 0.07 -11.16 -4.22
N TRP A 288 -1.09 -11.65 -4.65
CA TRP A 288 -2.20 -12.06 -3.81
C TRP A 288 -2.37 -13.58 -3.73
N CYS A 289 -1.38 -14.38 -4.16
CA CYS A 289 -1.44 -15.83 -3.97
C CYS A 289 -1.43 -16.19 -2.48
N ALA A 290 -2.57 -16.61 -1.94
CA ALA A 290 -2.73 -17.00 -0.56
C ALA A 290 -3.73 -18.16 -0.41
N LYS A 291 -3.58 -18.94 0.67
CA LYS A 291 -4.55 -19.96 1.10
C LYS A 291 -4.78 -19.82 2.60
N TYR A 292 -6.04 -19.85 2.99
CA TYR A 292 -6.43 -19.69 4.39
C TYR A 292 -6.98 -20.98 4.97
N ARG A 293 -6.78 -21.17 6.28
CA ARG A 293 -7.61 -22.10 7.06
C ARG A 293 -9.03 -21.53 7.14
N LYS A 294 -10.05 -22.39 7.15
CA LYS A 294 -11.45 -21.99 7.12
C LYS A 294 -11.79 -21.04 8.28
N GLU A 295 -11.26 -21.29 9.47
CA GLU A 295 -11.48 -20.50 10.68
C GLU A 295 -10.84 -19.11 10.56
N THR A 296 -9.61 -19.05 10.03
CA THR A 296 -8.93 -17.78 9.75
C THR A 296 -9.66 -16.97 8.68
N LEU A 297 -10.20 -17.62 7.65
CA LEU A 297 -10.94 -16.96 6.58
C LEU A 297 -12.27 -16.39 7.11
N LYS A 298 -13.00 -17.15 7.94
CA LYS A 298 -14.21 -16.62 8.62
C LYS A 298 -13.88 -15.37 9.43
N MET A 299 -12.84 -15.42 10.26
CA MET A 299 -12.41 -14.27 11.05
C MET A 299 -12.08 -13.08 10.15
N ARG A 300 -11.27 -13.28 9.09
CA ARG A 300 -10.91 -12.22 8.15
C ARG A 300 -12.12 -11.60 7.42
N ILE A 301 -13.09 -12.41 7.00
CA ILE A 301 -14.31 -11.91 6.35
C ILE A 301 -15.15 -11.08 7.33
N THR A 302 -15.19 -11.45 8.60
CA THR A 302 -16.03 -10.79 9.60
C THR A 302 -15.39 -9.53 10.20
N THR A 303 -14.07 -9.52 10.43
CA THR A 303 -13.39 -8.45 11.16
C THR A 303 -12.31 -7.72 10.36
N GLY A 304 -11.91 -8.24 9.21
CA GLY A 304 -10.89 -7.64 8.37
C GLY A 304 -11.42 -6.43 7.59
N VAL A 305 -10.53 -5.45 7.40
CA VAL A 305 -10.77 -4.31 6.49
C VAL A 305 -10.35 -4.63 5.05
N HIS A 306 -9.53 -5.66 4.85
CA HIS A 306 -9.14 -6.11 3.51
C HIS A 306 -10.03 -7.24 3.05
N SER A 307 -10.49 -7.18 1.80
CA SER A 307 -11.06 -8.34 1.12
C SER A 307 -10.07 -9.51 1.11
N PRO A 308 -10.51 -10.77 1.26
CA PRO A 308 -9.62 -11.92 1.11
C PRO A 308 -8.93 -11.91 -0.26
N SER A 309 -7.68 -12.39 -0.33
CA SER A 309 -6.80 -12.17 -1.49
C SER A 309 -7.40 -12.52 -2.86
N GLN A 310 -8.17 -13.60 -2.98
CA GLN A 310 -8.81 -13.96 -4.26
C GLN A 310 -9.82 -12.90 -4.74
N PHE A 311 -10.52 -12.23 -3.83
CA PHE A 311 -11.50 -11.20 -4.14
C PHE A 311 -10.84 -9.84 -4.41
N ARG A 312 -9.66 -9.58 -3.84
CA ARG A 312 -8.81 -8.46 -4.27
C ARG A 312 -8.44 -8.59 -5.74
N VAL A 313 -8.07 -9.79 -6.21
CA VAL A 313 -7.82 -10.03 -7.65
C VAL A 313 -9.10 -9.96 -8.47
N MET A 314 -10.12 -10.72 -8.09
CA MET A 314 -11.34 -10.84 -8.90
C MET A 314 -12.11 -9.53 -9.02
N GLY A 315 -12.36 -8.82 -7.93
CA GLY A 315 -13.11 -7.57 -7.94
C GLY A 315 -12.40 -6.50 -8.75
N THR A 316 -11.12 -6.28 -8.42
CA THR A 316 -10.29 -5.29 -9.08
C THR A 316 -10.12 -5.55 -10.57
N PHE A 317 -9.73 -6.76 -10.98
CA PHE A 317 -9.48 -7.03 -12.41
C PHE A 317 -10.77 -7.01 -13.23
N SER A 318 -11.91 -7.40 -12.63
CA SER A 318 -13.22 -7.32 -13.30
C SER A 318 -13.63 -5.88 -13.62
N ASN A 319 -13.15 -4.90 -12.86
CA ASN A 319 -13.39 -3.48 -13.12
C ASN A 319 -12.43 -2.88 -14.16
N MET A 320 -11.35 -3.58 -14.52
CA MET A 320 -10.35 -3.05 -15.46
C MET A 320 -10.71 -3.42 -16.91
N LYS A 321 -10.98 -2.40 -17.72
CA LYS A 321 -11.15 -2.58 -19.19
C LYS A 321 -9.85 -3.06 -19.84
N ASP A 322 -8.70 -2.56 -19.35
CA ASP A 322 -7.38 -2.95 -19.81
C ASP A 322 -7.10 -4.45 -19.60
N PHE A 323 -7.43 -5.00 -18.41
CA PHE A 323 -7.31 -6.43 -18.15
C PHE A 323 -8.13 -7.26 -19.15
N ALA A 324 -9.40 -6.90 -19.35
CA ALA A 324 -10.27 -7.61 -20.28
C ALA A 324 -9.77 -7.54 -21.72
N ARG A 325 -9.20 -6.39 -22.15
CA ARG A 325 -8.56 -6.23 -23.46
C ARG A 325 -7.33 -7.13 -23.59
N ASP A 326 -6.41 -7.07 -22.63
CA ASP A 326 -5.12 -7.76 -22.72
C ASP A 326 -5.26 -9.29 -22.69
N PHE A 327 -6.34 -9.82 -22.10
CA PHE A 327 -6.68 -11.25 -22.11
C PHE A 327 -7.80 -11.62 -23.10
N ASN A 328 -8.29 -10.67 -23.91
CA ASN A 328 -9.41 -10.88 -24.83
C ASN A 328 -10.64 -11.53 -24.16
N CYS A 329 -11.00 -11.07 -22.96
CA CYS A 329 -12.15 -11.60 -22.20
C CYS A 329 -13.48 -11.19 -22.87
N PRO A 330 -14.36 -12.14 -23.22
CA PRO A 330 -15.68 -11.82 -23.77
C PRO A 330 -16.50 -10.94 -22.84
N GLU A 331 -17.26 -10.00 -23.39
CA GLU A 331 -18.19 -9.16 -22.62
C GLU A 331 -19.23 -10.02 -21.89
N GLY A 332 -19.50 -9.69 -20.63
CA GLY A 332 -20.41 -10.46 -19.76
C GLY A 332 -19.78 -11.71 -19.15
N SER A 333 -18.53 -12.06 -19.50
CA SER A 333 -17.79 -13.11 -18.79
C SER A 333 -17.51 -12.71 -17.34
N ARG A 334 -17.21 -13.70 -16.48
CA ARG A 334 -16.96 -13.48 -15.04
C ARG A 334 -15.94 -12.37 -14.75
N MET A 335 -14.88 -12.26 -15.57
CA MET A 335 -13.82 -11.28 -15.40
C MET A 335 -13.96 -10.06 -16.33
N ASN A 336 -15.06 -9.97 -17.08
CA ASN A 336 -15.41 -8.81 -17.89
C ASN A 336 -16.91 -8.50 -17.81
N PRO A 337 -17.43 -8.16 -16.61
CA PRO A 337 -18.82 -7.75 -16.45
C PRO A 337 -19.10 -6.47 -17.25
N VAL A 338 -20.33 -6.33 -17.72
CA VAL A 338 -20.81 -5.13 -18.46
C VAL A 338 -20.75 -3.90 -17.55
N GLN A 339 -21.19 -4.04 -16.30
CA GLN A 339 -21.10 -2.99 -15.28
C GLN A 339 -19.76 -3.11 -14.55
N LYS A 340 -18.95 -2.04 -14.59
CA LYS A 340 -17.66 -1.93 -13.92
C LYS A 340 -17.71 -0.75 -12.95
N CYS A 341 -17.17 -0.95 -11.75
CA CYS A 341 -17.08 0.11 -10.75
C CYS A 341 -15.78 0.90 -10.92
N GLU A 342 -15.85 2.23 -10.82
CA GLU A 342 -14.71 3.12 -10.98
C GLU A 342 -14.90 4.35 -10.10
N VAL A 343 -13.95 4.60 -9.21
CA VAL A 343 -13.90 5.80 -8.36
C VAL A 343 -12.77 6.71 -8.87
N TRP A 344 -11.55 6.20 -8.79
CA TRP A 344 -10.32 6.83 -9.27
C TRP A 344 -9.90 6.28 -10.61
#